data_AF-W6KLC7-F1
#
_entry.id   AF-W6KLC7-F1
#
_cell.length_a   1.000
_cell.length_b   1.000
_cell.length_c   1.000
_cell.angle_alpha   90.00
_cell.angle_beta   90.00
_cell.angle_gamma   90.00
#
_symmetry.space_group_name_H-M   'P 1'
#
loop_
_entity.id
_entity.type
_entity.pdbx_description
1 polymer ?
#
loop_
_entity_poly.entity_id
_entity_poly.type
_entity_poly.pdbx_seq_one_letter_code
_entity_poly.pdbx_strand_id
1 'polypeptide(L)'
;MTEPCARSGCYELALLVLPVCDFCQKRYCTTHILPEVHGCGDACRKAAQQRAAEAAAQQKKNLRLLGNQEARQRLAKRLEENEAARRKRLPKCKEKKPGSQ
;
A
#
# COMPACT_ATOMS: atom_id res chain seq x y z
N MET A 1 -20.89 -32.49 -2.34
CA MET A 1 -21.85 -31.42 -2.02
C MET A 1 -21.81 -30.38 -3.15
N THR A 2 -22.96 -29.97 -3.66
CA THR A 2 -23.12 -29.14 -4.86
C THR A 2 -24.16 -28.07 -4.62
N GLU A 3 -23.99 -26.88 -5.19
CA GLU A 3 -24.92 -25.75 -5.09
C GLU A 3 -25.42 -25.34 -6.48
N PRO A 4 -26.62 -24.75 -6.64
CA PRO A 4 -27.07 -24.25 -7.94
C PRO A 4 -26.20 -23.09 -8.43
N CYS A 5 -25.94 -23.03 -9.74
CA CYS A 5 -25.24 -21.91 -10.35
C CYS A 5 -26.03 -20.60 -10.16
N ALA A 6 -25.37 -19.55 -9.69
CA ALA A 6 -26.01 -18.26 -9.44
C ALA A 6 -26.28 -17.42 -10.71
N ARG A 7 -25.94 -17.93 -11.91
CA ARG A 7 -26.17 -17.22 -13.17
C ARG A 7 -27.65 -17.33 -13.58
N SER A 8 -28.26 -16.18 -13.90
CA SER A 8 -29.60 -16.13 -14.46
C SER A 8 -29.73 -17.02 -15.71
N GLY A 9 -30.63 -17.99 -15.69
CA GLY A 9 -30.88 -18.90 -16.81
C GLY A 9 -29.95 -20.12 -16.88
N CYS A 10 -29.10 -20.36 -15.88
CA CYS A 10 -28.32 -21.59 -15.77
C CYS A 10 -28.97 -22.55 -14.76
N TYR A 11 -29.12 -23.82 -15.14
CA TYR A 11 -29.62 -24.90 -14.28
C TYR A 11 -28.52 -25.87 -13.84
N GLU A 12 -27.28 -25.62 -14.22
CA GLU A 12 -26.14 -26.45 -13.86
C GLU A 12 -25.76 -26.28 -12.38
N LEU A 13 -25.17 -27.33 -11.79
CA LEU A 13 -24.67 -27.29 -10.43
C LEU A 13 -23.23 -26.75 -10.39
N ALA A 14 -22.98 -25.81 -9.48
CA ALA A 14 -21.66 -25.41 -9.04
C ALA A 14 -21.11 -26.43 -8.03
N LEU A 15 -19.90 -26.90 -8.28
CA LEU A 15 -19.15 -27.72 -7.32
C LEU A 15 -18.64 -26.81 -6.18
N LEU A 16 -18.78 -27.24 -4.92
CA LEU A 16 -18.28 -26.47 -3.77
C LEU A 16 -16.75 -26.26 -3.77
N VAL A 17 -16.01 -27.09 -4.50
CA VAL A 17 -14.56 -26.97 -4.68
C VAL A 17 -14.15 -25.77 -5.53
N LEU A 18 -15.07 -25.21 -6.33
CA LEU A 18 -14.79 -24.06 -7.17
C LEU A 18 -14.71 -22.79 -6.31
N PRO A 19 -13.77 -21.88 -6.63
CA PRO A 19 -13.66 -20.61 -5.93
C PRO A 19 -14.92 -19.75 -6.15
N VAL A 20 -15.28 -18.98 -5.13
CA VAL A 20 -16.31 -17.95 -5.22
C VAL A 20 -15.75 -16.76 -6.01
N CYS A 21 -16.62 -16.01 -6.69
CA CYS A 21 -16.18 -14.77 -7.33
C CYS A 21 -15.86 -13.70 -6.27
N ASP A 22 -14.69 -13.08 -6.31
CA ASP A 22 -14.26 -12.07 -5.33
C ASP A 22 -15.13 -10.80 -5.32
N PHE A 23 -15.83 -10.52 -6.42
CA PHE A 23 -16.63 -9.30 -6.57
C PHE A 23 -18.07 -9.47 -6.10
N CYS A 24 -18.72 -10.57 -6.50
CA CYS A 24 -20.13 -10.82 -6.19
C CYS A 24 -20.35 -11.93 -5.15
N GLN A 25 -19.29 -12.60 -4.69
CA GLN A 25 -19.28 -13.64 -3.65
C GLN A 25 -20.23 -14.82 -3.93
N LYS A 26 -20.55 -15.04 -5.21
CA LYS A 26 -21.42 -16.12 -5.67
C LYS A 26 -20.61 -17.25 -6.30
N ARG A 27 -21.14 -18.47 -6.23
CA ARG A 27 -20.60 -19.66 -6.91
C ARG A 27 -21.28 -19.88 -8.26
N TYR A 28 -20.49 -20.36 -9.21
CA TYR A 28 -20.93 -20.63 -10.57
C TYR A 28 -20.43 -22.01 -11.01
N CYS A 29 -21.10 -22.61 -12.00
CA CYS A 29 -20.62 -23.82 -12.65
C CYS A 29 -19.32 -23.54 -13.44
N THR A 30 -18.65 -24.61 -13.87
CA THR A 30 -17.37 -24.55 -14.60
C THR A 30 -17.42 -23.69 -15.87
N THR A 31 -18.59 -23.57 -16.49
CA THR A 31 -18.81 -22.75 -17.69
C THR A 31 -19.05 -21.27 -17.40
N HIS A 32 -19.54 -20.93 -16.20
CA HIS A 32 -19.95 -19.57 -15.83
C HIS A 32 -19.06 -18.93 -14.75
N ILE A 33 -17.97 -19.60 -14.36
CA ILE A 33 -17.03 -19.14 -13.35
C ILE A 33 -16.30 -17.84 -13.74
N LEU A 34 -16.16 -17.57 -15.04
CA LEU A 34 -15.43 -16.41 -15.52
C LEU A 34 -16.21 -15.11 -15.24
N PRO A 35 -15.57 -14.06 -14.70
CA PRO A 35 -16.23 -12.79 -14.34
C PRO A 35 -16.89 -12.09 -15.52
N GLU A 36 -16.33 -12.22 -16.73
CA GLU A 36 -16.91 -11.68 -17.97
C GLU A 36 -18.30 -12.27 -18.26
N VAL A 37 -18.51 -13.53 -17.90
CA VAL A 37 -19.75 -14.22 -18.23
C VAL A 37 -20.85 -13.73 -17.30
N HIS A 38 -20.65 -13.74 -15.98
CA HIS A 38 -21.67 -13.32 -15.01
C HIS A 38 -21.70 -11.80 -14.71
N GLY A 39 -21.02 -10.98 -15.53
CA GLY A 39 -21.11 -9.51 -15.48
C GLY A 39 -20.25 -8.83 -14.40
N CYS A 40 -19.34 -9.56 -13.75
CA CYS A 40 -18.32 -8.96 -12.88
C CYS A 40 -17.05 -8.53 -13.63
N GLY A 41 -17.03 -8.68 -14.96
CA GLY A 41 -15.89 -8.33 -15.83
C GLY A 41 -15.41 -6.89 -15.66
N ASP A 42 -16.34 -5.92 -15.68
CA ASP A 42 -15.99 -4.50 -15.54
C ASP A 42 -15.38 -4.17 -14.17
N ALA A 43 -15.95 -4.72 -13.09
CA ALA A 43 -15.41 -4.56 -11.74
C ALA A 43 -14.00 -5.17 -11.64
N CYS A 44 -13.81 -6.34 -12.23
CA CYS A 44 -12.52 -7.04 -12.27
C CYS A 44 -11.47 -6.25 -13.06
N ARG A 45 -11.85 -5.72 -14.22
CA ARG A 45 -11.00 -4.88 -15.06
C ARG A 45 -10.57 -3.61 -14.34
N LYS A 46 -11.52 -2.91 -13.69
CA LYS A 46 -11.23 -1.69 -12.93
C LYS A 46 -10.29 -1.96 -11.76
N ALA A 47 -10.52 -3.05 -11.01
CA ALA A 47 -9.63 -3.45 -9.92
C ALA A 47 -8.23 -3.79 -10.41
N ALA A 48 -8.11 -4.49 -11.54
CA ALA A 48 -6.82 -4.79 -12.16
C ALA A 48 -6.08 -3.51 -12.58
N GLN A 49 -6.77 -2.55 -13.20
CA GLN A 49 -6.20 -1.26 -13.58
C GLN A 49 -5.72 -0.45 -12.36
N GLN A 50 -6.50 -0.42 -11.29
CA GLN A 50 -6.11 0.26 -10.05
C GLN A 50 -4.85 -0.36 -9.45
N ARG A 51 -4.80 -1.69 -9.32
CA ARG A 51 -3.61 -2.38 -8.83
C ARG A 51 -2.38 -2.12 -9.68
N ALA A 52 -2.54 -2.12 -11.01
CA ALA A 52 -1.45 -1.81 -11.92
C ALA A 52 -0.96 -0.35 -11.77
N ALA A 53 -1.89 0.60 -11.63
CA ALA A 53 -1.56 2.01 -11.40
C ALA A 53 -0.85 2.23 -10.07
N GLU A 54 -1.30 1.57 -9.00
CA GLU A 54 -0.69 1.61 -7.68
C GLU A 54 0.73 1.01 -7.71
N ALA A 55 0.90 -0.15 -8.33
CA ALA A 55 2.21 -0.79 -8.50
C ALA A 55 3.17 0.12 -9.28
N ALA A 56 2.71 0.73 -10.37
CA ALA A 56 3.51 1.68 -11.14
C ALA A 56 3.87 2.93 -10.33
N ALA A 57 2.94 3.45 -9.51
CA ALA A 57 3.20 4.58 -8.63
C ALA A 57 4.22 4.23 -7.53
N GLN A 58 4.11 3.05 -6.92
CA GLN A 58 5.07 2.54 -5.94
C GLN A 58 6.45 2.37 -6.55
N GLN A 59 6.54 1.78 -7.74
CA GLN A 59 7.80 1.62 -8.46
C GLN A 59 8.47 2.99 -8.74
N LYS A 60 7.70 3.99 -9.20
CA LYS A 60 8.20 5.36 -9.38
C LYS A 60 8.70 5.99 -8.08
N LYS A 61 8.01 5.77 -6.95
CA LYS A 61 8.44 6.24 -5.63
C LYS A 61 9.76 5.57 -5.21
N ASN A 62 9.88 4.26 -5.40
CA ASN A 62 11.10 3.51 -5.08
C ASN A 62 12.30 3.99 -5.91
N LEU A 63 12.12 4.23 -7.21
CA LEU A 63 13.16 4.78 -8.08
C LEU A 63 13.58 6.19 -7.63
N ARG A 64 12.60 7.06 -7.28
CA ARG A 64 12.89 8.39 -6.72
C ARG A 64 13.65 8.28 -5.40
N LEU A 65 13.30 7.31 -4.55
CA LEU A 65 13.96 7.12 -3.26
C LEU A 65 15.41 6.67 -3.43
N LEU A 66 15.69 5.74 -4.35
CA LEU A 66 17.06 5.32 -4.70
C LEU A 66 17.88 6.50 -5.24
N GLY A 67 17.35 7.24 -6.22
CA GLY A 67 18.06 8.38 -6.81
C GLY A 67 18.31 9.54 -5.83
N ASN A 68 17.50 9.65 -4.77
CA ASN A 68 17.63 10.69 -3.75
C ASN A 68 18.34 10.21 -2.47
N GLN A 69 18.82 8.97 -2.43
CA GLN A 69 19.37 8.39 -1.20
C GLN A 69 20.65 9.11 -0.77
N GLU A 70 21.54 9.40 -1.72
CA GLU A 70 22.78 10.13 -1.45
C GLU A 70 22.52 11.59 -1.06
N ALA A 71 21.54 12.26 -1.70
CA ALA A 71 21.12 13.61 -1.33
C ALA A 71 20.53 13.65 0.09
N ARG A 72 19.73 12.64 0.48
CA ARG A 72 19.23 12.47 1.86
C ARG A 72 20.35 12.28 2.88
N GLN A 73 21.36 11.45 2.57
CA GLN A 73 22.52 11.25 3.45
C GLN A 73 23.31 12.54 3.64
N ARG A 74 23.56 13.29 2.56
CA ARG A 74 24.22 14.60 2.63
C ARG A 74 23.43 15.59 3.48
N LEU A 75 22.11 15.64 3.32
CA LEU A 75 21.24 16.49 4.14
C LEU A 75 21.26 16.07 5.62
N ALA A 76 21.18 14.79 5.91
CA ALA A 76 21.22 14.27 7.29
C ALA A 76 22.53 14.65 8.00
N LYS A 77 23.67 14.47 7.31
CA LYS A 77 24.99 14.90 7.83
C LYS A 77 25.02 16.41 8.12
N ARG A 78 24.49 17.23 7.21
CA ARG A 78 24.42 18.69 7.39
C ARG A 78 23.55 19.10 8.57
N LEU A 79 22.44 18.40 8.80
CA LEU A 79 21.57 18.65 9.95
C LEU A 79 22.27 18.31 11.26
N GLU A 80 22.98 17.18 11.33
CA GLU A 80 23.75 16.79 12.52
C GLU A 80 24.90 17.78 12.81
N GLU A 81 25.63 18.21 11.78
CA GLU A 81 26.65 19.26 11.87
C GLU A 81 26.05 20.57 12.42
N ASN A 82 24.87 20.95 11.93
CA ASN A 82 24.17 22.15 12.38
C ASN A 82 23.69 22.04 13.83
N GLU A 83 23.09 20.91 14.22
CA GLU A 83 22.69 20.65 15.62
C GLU A 83 23.90 20.65 16.55
N ALA A 84 25.01 20.02 16.17
CA ALA A 84 26.24 20.05 16.95
C ALA A 84 26.78 21.48 17.09
N ALA A 85 26.70 22.30 16.04
CA ALA A 85 27.06 23.72 16.11
C ALA A 85 26.12 24.51 17.03
N ARG A 86 24.80 24.24 17.03
CA ARG A 86 23.84 24.86 17.95
C ARG A 86 24.10 24.46 19.41
N ARG A 87 24.41 23.18 19.67
CA ARG A 87 24.77 22.68 21.01
C ARG A 87 26.07 23.31 21.52
N LYS A 88 27.06 23.52 20.65
CA LYS A 88 28.32 24.22 20.98
C LYS A 88 28.13 25.73 21.18
N ARG A 89 27.13 26.33 20.53
CA ARG A 89 26.78 27.76 20.66
C ARG A 89 25.88 28.07 21.85
N LEU A 90 25.45 27.09 22.66
CA LEU A 90 24.78 27.38 23.93
C LEU A 90 25.78 28.08 24.87
N PRO A 91 25.56 29.36 25.21
CA PRO A 91 26.39 30.04 26.19
C PRO A 91 26.06 29.48 27.58
N LYS A 92 27.10 29.24 28.37
CA LYS A 92 27.00 28.95 29.81
C LYS A 92 26.47 30.22 30.48
N CYS A 93 25.14 30.33 30.67
CA CYS A 93 24.57 31.39 31.50
C CYS A 93 25.09 31.18 32.92
N LYS A 94 26.03 32.03 33.35
CA LYS A 94 26.52 32.11 34.73
C LYS A 94 25.56 32.99 35.51
N GLU A 95 24.82 32.44 36.48
CA GLU A 95 24.23 33.24 37.55
C GLU A 95 24.55 32.66 38.94
N LYS A 96 25.52 33.35 39.57
CA LYS A 96 25.76 33.67 40.99
C LYS A 96 25.50 32.62 42.10
N LYS A 97 26.59 32.23 42.78
CA LYS A 97 26.59 31.71 44.16
C LYS A 97 26.07 32.79 45.13
N PRO A 98 25.16 32.52 46.06
CA PRO A 98 25.09 33.25 47.31
C PRO A 98 26.09 32.62 48.30
N GLY A 99 27.04 33.42 48.77
CA GLY A 99 27.92 33.06 49.87
C GLY A 99 27.20 33.14 51.21
N SER A 100 27.51 32.20 52.09
CA SER A 100 27.22 32.26 53.53
C SER A 100 27.89 33.48 54.16
N GLN A 101 27.10 34.27 54.90
CA GLN A 101 27.48 34.89 56.16
C GLN A 101 26.26 34.85 57.09
#